data_AF-A0A1B8G9F9-F1
#
_entry.id   AF-A0A1B8G9F9-F1
#
_cell.length_a   1.000
_cell.length_b   1.000
_cell.length_c   1.000
_cell.angle_alpha   90.00
_cell.angle_beta   90.00
_cell.angle_gamma   90.00
#
_symmetry.space_group_name_H-M   'P 1'
#
loop_
_entity.id
_entity.type
_entity.pdbx_description
1 polymer ?
#
loop_
_entity_poly.entity_id
_entity_poly.type
_entity_poly.pdbx_seq_one_letter_code
_entity_poly.pdbx_strand_id
1 'polypeptide(L)'
;MLSPLAAGKGASAEEEKADVPALLETIPIHADFVMAAGIIGEGKRFEWVVGGEGDEKSVVKSRMDRKVYTHVPMTKDGKSKIRLDGREDSVLGEGDGAFVSSVQAGDVLGFESIGEEEAEVVILDSD
;
A
#
# COMPACT_ATOMS: atom_id res chain seq x y z
N MET A 1 8.43 -3.99 3.43
CA MET A 1 7.05 -3.59 3.78
C MET A 1 7.02 -3.08 5.21
N LEU A 2 6.11 -2.16 5.52
CA LEU A 2 5.87 -1.65 6.87
C LEU A 2 4.47 -2.08 7.33
N SER A 3 4.31 -2.36 8.62
CA SER A 3 3.00 -2.61 9.23
C SER A 3 2.95 -2.02 10.64
N PRO A 4 1.76 -1.87 11.24
CA PRO A 4 1.66 -1.38 12.61
C PRO A 4 2.44 -2.29 13.56
N LEU A 5 2.90 -1.72 14.68
CA LEU A 5 3.24 -2.54 15.85
C LEU A 5 2.03 -3.39 16.24
N ALA A 6 2.21 -4.67 16.55
CA ALA A 6 1.12 -5.59 16.90
C ALA A 6 0.28 -5.09 18.10
N ALA A 7 0.92 -4.44 19.07
CA ALA A 7 0.26 -3.79 20.20
C ALA A 7 -0.51 -2.50 19.78
N GLY A 8 -0.10 -1.85 18.69
CA GLY A 8 -0.66 -0.62 18.12
C GLY A 8 -0.34 0.65 18.93
N LYS A 9 -1.05 1.76 18.65
CA LYS A 9 -0.81 3.13 19.18
C LYS A 9 -0.79 3.30 20.73
N GLY A 10 -1.08 2.25 21.50
CA GLY A 10 -1.15 2.29 22.97
C GLY A 10 -0.24 1.28 23.66
N ALA A 11 0.82 0.85 22.97
CA ALA A 11 1.79 -0.11 23.47
C ALA A 11 2.49 0.39 24.75
N SER A 12 2.76 -0.54 25.66
CA SER A 12 3.64 -0.31 26.80
C SER A 12 5.11 -0.23 26.37
N ALA A 13 5.98 0.31 27.22
CA ALA A 13 7.41 0.36 26.95
C ALA A 13 8.05 -1.03 26.71
N GLU A 14 7.50 -2.09 27.30
CA GLU A 14 7.95 -3.46 27.05
C GLU A 14 7.53 -3.95 25.66
N GLU A 15 6.31 -3.63 25.22
CA GLU A 15 5.80 -3.98 23.89
C GLU A 15 6.47 -3.18 22.77
N GLU A 16 6.75 -1.88 22.98
CA GLU A 16 7.53 -1.07 22.05
C GLU A 16 8.96 -1.61 21.91
N LYS A 17 9.57 -2.07 23.00
CA LYS A 17 10.91 -2.67 22.96
C LYS A 17 10.92 -4.05 22.28
N ALA A 18 9.83 -4.80 22.39
CA ALA A 18 9.68 -6.09 21.74
C ALA A 18 9.56 -5.94 20.21
N ASP A 19 9.04 -4.80 19.75
CA ASP A 19 9.04 -4.38 18.34
C ASP A 19 8.47 -5.46 17.40
N VAL A 20 7.33 -6.06 17.81
CA VAL A 20 6.68 -7.13 17.06
C VAL A 20 5.73 -6.53 16.04
N PRO A 21 5.88 -6.81 14.74
CA PRO A 21 4.99 -6.28 13.71
C PRO A 21 3.65 -7.01 13.69
N ALA A 22 2.60 -6.31 13.26
CA ALA A 22 1.28 -6.89 13.04
C ALA A 22 1.24 -7.83 11.82
N LEU A 23 2.14 -7.62 10.84
CA LEU A 23 2.41 -8.55 9.74
C LEU A 23 3.80 -9.15 9.87
N LEU A 24 3.90 -10.48 9.80
CA LEU A 24 5.19 -11.17 9.82
C LEU A 24 6.10 -10.68 8.69
N GLU A 25 7.41 -10.67 8.93
CA GLU A 25 8.44 -10.23 7.97
C GLU A 25 8.33 -8.76 7.50
N THR A 26 7.58 -7.94 8.24
CA THR A 26 7.54 -6.49 8.03
C THR A 26 8.27 -5.74 9.14
N ILE A 27 8.68 -4.50 8.86
CA ILE A 27 9.24 -3.62 9.88
C ILE A 27 8.05 -2.94 10.59
N PRO A 28 7.93 -3.06 11.91
CA PRO A 28 6.87 -2.42 12.68
C PRO A 28 7.01 -0.89 12.64
N ILE A 29 5.87 -0.20 12.72
CA ILE A 29 5.80 1.25 12.88
C ILE A 29 4.77 1.64 13.95
N HIS A 30 5.05 2.71 14.68
CA HIS A 30 4.15 3.28 15.69
C HIS A 30 3.01 4.11 15.06
N ALA A 31 2.36 3.57 14.04
CA ALA A 31 1.24 4.20 13.32
C ALA A 31 0.24 3.14 12.84
N ASP A 32 -1.00 3.55 12.58
CA ASP A 32 -2.04 2.66 12.02
C ASP A 32 -1.92 2.59 10.50
N PHE A 33 -0.77 2.07 10.07
CA PHE A 33 -0.23 2.29 8.74
C PHE A 33 0.35 1.00 8.15
N VAL A 34 0.09 0.77 6.87
CA VAL A 34 0.70 -0.33 6.10
C VAL A 34 1.36 0.24 4.85
N MET A 35 2.52 -0.31 4.48
CA MET A 35 3.20 0.04 3.24
C MET A 35 3.72 -1.18 2.51
N ALA A 36 3.47 -1.18 1.21
CA ALA A 36 4.02 -2.15 0.27
C ALA A 36 4.73 -1.43 -0.88
N ALA A 37 5.71 -2.11 -1.45
CA ALA A 37 6.30 -1.75 -2.72
C ALA A 37 6.31 -3.00 -3.60
N GLY A 38 6.04 -2.84 -4.89
CA GLY A 38 5.91 -3.96 -5.81
C GLY A 38 6.32 -3.60 -7.23
N ILE A 39 6.77 -4.61 -7.95
CA ILE A 39 7.03 -4.55 -9.39
C ILE A 39 5.90 -5.28 -10.09
N ILE A 40 5.21 -4.58 -10.99
CA ILE A 40 4.08 -5.08 -11.77
C ILE A 40 4.59 -5.34 -13.19
N GLY A 41 4.59 -6.60 -13.62
CA GLY A 41 4.99 -6.96 -14.99
C GLY A 41 4.11 -6.29 -16.05
N GLU A 42 4.64 -6.16 -17.27
CA GLU A 42 3.92 -5.60 -18.43
C GLU A 42 2.55 -6.26 -18.62
N GLY A 43 1.49 -5.45 -18.77
CA GLY A 43 0.13 -5.91 -18.95
C GLY A 43 -0.45 -6.69 -17.76
N LYS A 44 0.22 -6.69 -16.61
CA LYS A 44 -0.28 -7.32 -15.37
C LYS A 44 -0.98 -6.32 -14.49
N ARG A 45 -1.79 -6.87 -13.58
CA ARG A 45 -2.51 -6.15 -12.55
C ARG A 45 -2.09 -6.67 -11.18
N PHE A 46 -1.87 -5.74 -10.27
CA PHE A 46 -1.69 -5.97 -8.86
C PHE A 46 -2.93 -5.43 -8.11
N GLU A 47 -3.34 -6.10 -7.04
CA GLU A 47 -4.46 -5.69 -6.21
C GLU A 47 -3.99 -5.46 -4.78
N TRP A 48 -4.33 -4.28 -4.25
CA TRP A 48 -4.09 -3.91 -2.87
C TRP A 48 -5.39 -4.01 -2.08
N VAL A 49 -5.38 -4.78 -1.00
CA VAL A 49 -6.47 -4.79 -0.04
C VAL A 49 -6.20 -3.73 1.03
N VAL A 50 -7.06 -2.72 1.09
CA VAL A 50 -6.93 -1.59 2.01
C VAL A 50 -6.86 -2.07 3.45
N GLY A 51 -5.88 -1.57 4.20
CA GLY A 51 -5.58 -1.97 5.58
C GLY A 51 -4.71 -3.21 5.72
N GLY A 52 -4.20 -3.77 4.62
CA GLY A 52 -3.32 -4.94 4.60
C GLY A 52 -4.01 -6.25 5.03
N GLU A 53 -3.93 -7.29 4.19
CA GLU A 53 -4.38 -8.63 4.57
C GLU A 53 -3.32 -9.37 5.39
N GLY A 54 -3.76 -9.99 6.48
CA GLY A 54 -3.04 -11.02 7.22
C GLY A 54 -3.92 -12.27 7.35
N ASP A 55 -3.38 -13.35 7.92
CA ASP A 55 -3.92 -14.70 7.78
C ASP A 55 -5.41 -14.88 8.15
N GLU A 56 -6.03 -14.03 8.98
CA GLU A 56 -7.49 -14.09 9.21
C GLU A 56 -8.20 -12.74 9.51
N LYS A 57 -7.49 -11.61 9.68
CA LYS A 57 -8.08 -10.29 9.95
C LYS A 57 -7.16 -9.18 9.45
N SER A 58 -7.74 -8.03 9.13
CA SER A 58 -6.99 -6.81 8.84
C SER A 58 -6.08 -6.41 10.00
N VAL A 59 -4.88 -5.99 9.67
CA VAL A 59 -3.82 -5.66 10.65
C VAL A 59 -3.88 -4.23 11.18
N VAL A 60 -4.80 -3.42 10.64
CA VAL A 60 -5.04 -2.04 11.05
C VAL A 60 -6.23 -1.93 12.01
N LYS A 61 -6.18 -0.94 12.90
CA LYS A 61 -7.24 -0.64 13.88
C LYS A 61 -8.34 0.23 13.28
N SER A 62 -8.01 1.25 12.49
CA SER A 62 -8.99 2.07 11.79
C SER A 62 -9.52 1.34 10.57
N ARG A 63 -10.85 1.20 10.49
CA ARG A 63 -11.55 0.43 9.46
C ARG A 63 -12.24 1.30 8.42
N MET A 64 -12.40 2.59 8.69
CA MET A 64 -13.15 3.56 7.88
C MET A 64 -12.30 4.80 7.63
N ASP A 65 -12.67 5.56 6.58
CA ASP A 65 -12.01 6.80 6.18
C ASP A 65 -10.48 6.71 6.02
N ARG A 66 -10.03 5.52 5.62
CA ARG A 66 -8.63 5.29 5.31
C ARG A 66 -8.24 6.03 4.04
N LYS A 67 -6.94 6.28 3.94
CA LYS A 67 -6.32 7.03 2.87
C LYS A 67 -5.18 6.22 2.30
N VAL A 68 -5.22 6.00 0.99
CA VAL A 68 -4.18 5.29 0.26
C VAL A 68 -3.52 6.27 -0.68
N TYR A 69 -2.23 6.53 -0.45
CA TYR A 69 -1.38 7.20 -1.42
C TYR A 69 -0.57 6.17 -2.18
N THR A 70 -0.57 6.29 -3.51
CA THR A 70 0.31 5.52 -4.39
C THR A 70 1.30 6.43 -5.06
N HIS A 71 2.51 5.93 -5.30
CA HIS A 71 3.57 6.61 -6.02
C HIS A 71 4.22 5.67 -7.03
N VAL A 72 4.60 6.21 -8.19
CA VAL A 72 5.34 5.48 -9.24
C VAL A 72 6.77 6.02 -9.27
N PRO A 73 7.71 5.42 -8.51
CA PRO A 73 9.05 5.99 -8.33
C PRO A 73 9.94 5.89 -9.57
N MET A 74 9.79 4.85 -10.40
CA MET A 74 10.61 4.63 -11.59
C MET A 74 9.81 3.91 -12.68
N THR A 75 10.04 4.30 -13.94
CA THR A 75 9.32 3.75 -15.10
C THR A 75 10.21 3.31 -16.26
N LYS A 76 11.46 2.90 -15.98
CA LYS A 76 12.41 2.42 -17.00
C LYS A 76 12.52 3.40 -18.19
N ASP A 77 12.89 4.64 -17.88
CA ASP A 77 12.99 5.75 -18.85
C ASP A 77 11.64 6.19 -19.46
N GLY A 78 10.56 6.23 -18.66
CA GLY A 78 9.23 6.69 -19.11
C GLY A 78 8.39 5.65 -19.85
N LYS A 79 8.87 4.41 -19.95
CA LYS A 79 8.22 3.31 -20.68
C LYS A 79 7.11 2.62 -19.88
N SER A 80 7.18 2.69 -18.55
CA SER A 80 6.17 2.10 -17.67
C SER A 80 5.15 3.15 -17.23
N LYS A 81 3.88 2.73 -17.10
CA LYS A 81 2.79 3.56 -16.56
C LYS A 81 1.82 2.67 -15.83
N ILE A 82 1.17 3.23 -14.80
CA ILE A 82 0.13 2.53 -14.06
C ILE A 82 -1.22 3.19 -14.30
N ARG A 83 -2.26 2.38 -14.50
CA ARG A 83 -3.65 2.82 -14.40
C ARG A 83 -4.24 2.37 -13.08
N LEU A 84 -4.87 3.30 -12.37
CA LEU A 84 -5.53 3.04 -11.10
C LEU A 84 -7.02 2.69 -11.33
N ASP A 85 -7.46 1.57 -10.78
CA ASP A 85 -8.87 1.10 -10.77
C ASP A 85 -9.57 1.07 -12.14
N GLY A 86 -8.80 0.88 -13.23
CA GLY A 86 -9.35 0.84 -14.59
C GLY A 86 -9.91 2.19 -15.07
N ARG A 87 -9.68 3.28 -14.35
CA ARG A 87 -10.16 4.62 -14.75
C ARG A 87 -9.24 5.20 -15.81
N GLU A 88 -9.80 5.57 -16.96
CA GLU A 88 -9.01 6.05 -18.11
C GLU A 88 -8.27 7.36 -17.83
N ASP A 89 -8.79 8.19 -16.93
CA ASP A 89 -8.24 9.49 -16.53
C ASP A 89 -7.23 9.39 -15.37
N SER A 90 -7.04 8.20 -14.79
CA SER A 90 -6.17 7.97 -13.63
C SER A 90 -4.93 7.17 -14.01
N VAL A 91 -4.13 7.73 -14.93
CA VAL A 91 -2.86 7.17 -15.40
C VAL A 91 -1.69 7.92 -14.75
N LEU A 92 -0.78 7.19 -14.13
CA LEU A 92 0.40 7.70 -13.43
C LEU A 92 1.67 7.28 -14.16
N GLY A 93 2.55 8.24 -14.41
CA GLY A 93 3.91 8.04 -14.92
C GLY A 93 4.96 8.21 -13.83
N GLU A 94 6.24 8.30 -14.23
CA GLU A 94 7.35 8.45 -13.30
C GLU A 94 7.24 9.71 -12.44
N GLY A 95 7.44 9.55 -11.13
CA GLY A 95 7.37 10.64 -10.17
C GLY A 95 5.93 11.01 -9.78
N ASP A 96 4.92 10.51 -10.48
CA ASP A 96 3.53 10.82 -10.17
C ASP A 96 3.08 10.09 -8.89
N GLY A 97 2.05 10.65 -8.27
CA GLY A 97 1.34 10.01 -7.18
C GLY A 97 -0.15 10.32 -7.23
N ALA A 98 -0.94 9.43 -6.64
CA ALA A 98 -2.37 9.61 -6.50
C ALA A 98 -2.81 9.31 -5.08
N PHE A 99 -3.87 9.99 -4.65
CA PHE A 99 -4.45 9.84 -3.32
C PHE A 99 -5.89 9.36 -3.46
N VAL A 100 -6.20 8.20 -2.88
CA VAL A 100 -7.55 7.65 -2.76
C VAL A 100 -7.97 7.80 -1.30
N SER A 101 -9.08 8.48 -1.05
CA SER A 101 -9.55 8.80 0.30
C SER A 101 -10.93 8.22 0.55
N SER A 102 -11.32 8.17 1.82
CA SER A 102 -12.62 7.67 2.28
C SER A 102 -12.89 6.21 1.89
N VAL A 103 -11.82 5.42 1.76
CA VAL A 103 -11.90 3.97 1.56
C VAL A 103 -12.03 3.26 2.90
N GLN A 104 -12.59 2.05 2.86
CA GLN A 104 -12.72 1.16 4.00
C GLN A 104 -11.68 0.07 3.92
N ALA A 105 -11.22 -0.40 5.08
CA ALA A 105 -10.31 -1.51 5.10
C ALA A 105 -11.02 -2.80 4.62
N GLY A 106 -10.41 -3.51 3.68
CA GLY A 106 -11.04 -4.57 2.90
C GLY A 106 -11.51 -4.14 1.50
N ASP A 107 -11.58 -2.84 1.21
CA ASP A 107 -11.74 -2.37 -0.17
C ASP A 107 -10.51 -2.81 -0.99
N VAL A 108 -10.69 -2.98 -2.30
CA VAL A 108 -9.63 -3.43 -3.21
C VAL A 108 -9.32 -2.33 -4.22
N LEU A 109 -8.04 -1.94 -4.29
CA LEU A 109 -7.52 -1.02 -5.30
C LEU A 109 -6.67 -1.79 -6.32
N GLY A 110 -6.97 -1.64 -7.60
CA GLY A 110 -6.26 -2.27 -8.70
C GLY A 110 -5.24 -1.34 -9.34
N PHE A 111 -4.04 -1.86 -9.56
CA PHE A 111 -2.93 -1.17 -10.22
C PHE A 111 -2.54 -1.97 -11.45
N GLU A 112 -2.80 -1.44 -12.64
CA GLU A 112 -2.54 -2.10 -13.91
C GLU A 112 -1.31 -1.48 -14.59
N SER A 113 -0.32 -2.29 -14.95
CA SER A 113 0.77 -1.83 -15.81
C SER A 113 0.29 -1.77 -17.26
N ILE A 114 0.21 -0.54 -17.79
CA ILE A 114 -0.27 -0.24 -19.14
C ILE A 114 0.84 0.31 -20.05
N GLY A 115 2.09 0.29 -19.56
CA GLY A 115 3.27 0.66 -20.33
C GLY A 115 3.85 -0.52 -21.12
N GLU A 116 5.05 -0.32 -21.65
CA GLU A 116 5.79 -1.30 -22.45
C GLU A 116 6.76 -2.15 -21.61
N GLU A 117 6.95 -1.81 -20.33
CA GLU A 117 7.90 -2.46 -19.42
C GLU A 117 7.26 -2.66 -18.03
N GLU A 118 7.97 -3.36 -17.14
CA GLU A 118 7.57 -3.50 -15.74
C GLU A 118 7.47 -2.14 -15.03
N ALA A 119 6.46 -1.96 -14.20
CA ALA A 119 6.22 -0.73 -13.45
C ALA A 119 6.47 -0.96 -11.96
N GLU A 120 7.08 0.01 -11.28
CA GLU A 120 7.22 -0.01 -9.82
C GLU A 120 6.12 0.85 -9.18
N VAL A 121 5.53 0.35 -8.09
CA VAL A 121 4.57 1.09 -7.27
C VAL A 121 4.95 1.03 -5.80
N VAL A 122 4.75 2.15 -5.11
CA VAL A 122 4.80 2.24 -3.64
C VAL A 122 3.42 2.66 -3.15
N ILE A 123 2.90 1.91 -2.19
CA ILE A 123 1.58 2.12 -1.59
C ILE A 123 1.75 2.45 -0.11
N LEU A 124 1.12 3.54 0.31
CA LEU A 124 1.10 4.07 1.67
C LEU A 124 -0.36 4.11 2.13
N ASP A 125 -0.75 3.26 3.07
CA ASP A 125 -2.11 3.10 3.55
C ASP A 125 -2.20 3.52 5.02
N SER A 126 -2.94 4.60 5.31
CA SER A 126 -3.06 5.19 6.65
C SER A 126 -4.51 5.44 7.05
N ASP A 127 -4.74 5.62 8.35
CA ASP A 127 -6.00 6.17 8.90
C ASP A 127 -6.28 7.64 8.53
#